data_AF-A0A1F9Z523-F1
#
_entry.id   AF-A0A1F9Z523-F1
#
_cell.length_a   1.000
_cell.length_b   1.000
_cell.length_c   1.000
_cell.angle_alpha   90.00
_cell.angle_beta   90.00
_cell.angle_gamma   90.00
#
_symmetry.space_group_name_H-M   'P 1'
#
loop_
_entity.id
_entity.type
_entity.pdbx_description
1 polymer ?
#
loop_
_entity_poly.entity_id
_entity_poly.type
_entity_poly.pdbx_seq_one_letter_code
_entity_poly.pdbx_strand_id
1 'polypeptide(L)'
;MAVEAKVGWFRHRVIAEGVEYPVVSGPRGWLSVVDSRGGATRVRYDGLRDRIHIEGPDGLLEIRIRSLRDTTFQWRGHVYRIASKLSGRIIIYEDERVAAEGKLASSGRWVFEVVSPTLRSIERELVLGLAMRPSPMYLT
;
A
#
# COMPACT_ATOMS: atom_id res chain seq x y z
N MET A 1 10.74 -3.17 8.26
CA MET A 1 9.55 -2.96 9.09
C MET A 1 8.42 -3.76 8.47
N ALA A 2 7.79 -4.66 9.21
CA ALA A 2 6.72 -5.51 8.72
C ALA A 2 5.36 -4.81 8.89
N VAL A 3 4.64 -4.69 7.78
CA VAL A 3 3.33 -4.08 7.69
C VAL A 3 2.37 -5.07 7.05
N GLU A 4 1.32 -5.44 7.78
CA GLU A 4 0.23 -6.27 7.29
C GLU A 4 -0.98 -5.41 6.97
N ALA A 5 -1.62 -5.65 5.83
CA ALA A 5 -2.94 -5.13 5.52
C ALA A 5 -3.92 -6.27 5.24
N LYS A 6 -5.09 -6.18 5.88
CA LYS A 6 -6.26 -6.99 5.53
C LYS A 6 -7.32 -6.07 4.96
N VAL A 7 -7.65 -6.28 3.69
CA VAL A 7 -8.78 -5.62 3.03
C VAL A 7 -9.96 -6.58 3.07
N GLY A 8 -11.10 -6.10 3.55
CA GLY A 8 -12.33 -6.87 3.61
C GLY A 8 -13.52 -5.96 3.30
N TRP A 9 -14.67 -6.57 3.02
CA TRP A 9 -15.88 -5.86 2.60
C TRP A 9 -16.42 -4.87 3.64
N PHE A 10 -16.25 -5.16 4.94
CA PHE A 10 -16.80 -4.34 6.03
C PHE A 10 -15.75 -3.74 6.97
N ARG A 11 -14.52 -4.26 6.97
CA ARG A 11 -13.48 -3.81 7.91
C ARG A 11 -12.09 -4.01 7.31
N HIS A 12 -11.45 -2.89 7.01
CA HIS A 12 -10.02 -2.85 6.72
C HIS A 12 -9.23 -2.87 8.04
N ARG A 13 -8.07 -3.53 8.03
CA ARG A 13 -7.14 -3.52 9.16
C ARG A 13 -5.73 -3.36 8.65
N VAL A 14 -4.94 -2.54 9.33
CA VAL A 14 -3.51 -2.44 9.12
C VAL A 14 -2.82 -2.76 10.43
N ILE A 15 -1.81 -3.63 10.40
CA ILE A 15 -0.98 -3.97 11.55
C ILE A 15 0.45 -3.65 11.15
N ALA A 16 1.15 -2.79 11.89
CA ALA A 16 2.56 -2.52 11.64
C ALA A 16 3.35 -2.79 12.91
N GLU A 17 4.41 -3.61 12.82
CA GLU A 17 5.22 -4.04 13.97
C GLU A 17 4.38 -4.56 15.15
N GLY A 18 3.33 -5.33 14.86
CA GLY A 18 2.42 -5.90 15.86
C GLY A 18 1.41 -4.92 16.46
N VAL A 19 1.43 -3.64 16.07
CA VAL A 19 0.45 -2.64 16.51
C VAL A 19 -0.67 -2.53 15.47
N GLU A 20 -1.92 -2.71 15.90
CA GLU A 20 -3.09 -2.49 15.03
C GLU A 20 -3.39 -1.00 14.90
N TYR A 21 -3.46 -0.54 13.65
CA TYR A 21 -3.85 0.82 13.29
C TYR A 21 -5.28 0.80 12.76
N PRO A 22 -6.21 1.53 13.40
CA PRO A 22 -7.58 1.58 12.95
C PRO A 22 -7.67 2.31 11.60
N VAL A 23 -8.42 1.69 10.68
CA VAL A 23 -8.72 2.26 9.37
C VAL A 23 -10.14 2.80 9.38
N VAL A 24 -10.28 4.11 9.19
CA VAL A 24 -11.57 4.80 9.18
C VAL A 24 -11.97 5.09 7.74
N SER A 25 -13.17 4.68 7.35
CA SER A 25 -13.71 5.02 6.04
C SER A 25 -14.17 6.47 6.03
N GLY A 26 -13.66 7.22 5.06
CA GLY A 26 -14.01 8.60 4.78
C GLY A 26 -14.86 8.73 3.51
N PRO A 27 -15.26 9.98 3.17
CA PRO A 27 -16.06 10.24 1.98
C PRO A 27 -15.29 9.85 0.70
N ARG A 28 -16.03 9.51 -0.36
CA ARG A 28 -15.48 9.22 -1.71
C ARG A 28 -14.45 8.09 -1.75
N GLY A 29 -14.55 7.11 -0.84
CA GLY A 29 -13.69 5.92 -0.82
C GLY A 29 -12.31 6.16 -0.22
N TRP A 30 -12.07 7.30 0.43
CA TRP A 30 -10.86 7.51 1.21
C TRP A 30 -10.87 6.63 2.46
N LEU A 31 -9.71 6.08 2.80
CA LEU A 31 -9.46 5.35 4.04
C LEU A 31 -8.38 6.09 4.81
N SER A 32 -8.66 6.46 6.05
CA SER A 32 -7.67 7.12 6.92
C SER A 32 -7.07 6.08 7.86
N VAL A 33 -5.74 5.97 7.86
CA VAL A 33 -5.01 5.17 8.84
C VAL A 33 -4.67 6.09 10.01
N VAL A 34 -5.36 5.91 11.13
CA VAL A 34 -5.23 6.82 12.27
C VAL A 34 -4.05 6.37 13.12
N ASP A 35 -3.09 7.28 13.35
CA ASP A 35 -2.03 7.05 14.33
C ASP A 35 -2.51 7.35 15.76
N SER A 36 -1.75 6.89 16.75
CA SER A 36 -2.04 7.12 18.18
C SER A 36 -1.89 8.59 18.62
N ARG A 37 -1.34 9.47 17.77
CA ARG A 37 -1.15 10.90 18.00
C ARG A 37 -2.19 11.76 17.24
N GLY A 38 -3.17 11.15 16.59
CA GLY A 38 -4.21 11.83 15.80
C GLY A 38 -3.78 12.27 14.40
N GLY A 39 -2.54 11.99 13.99
CA GLY A 39 -2.10 12.13 12.61
C GLY A 39 -2.78 11.09 11.73
N ALA A 40 -3.42 11.54 10.65
CA ALA A 40 -4.06 10.65 9.69
C ALA A 40 -3.48 10.90 8.30
N THR A 41 -2.73 9.92 7.80
CA THR A 41 -2.49 9.79 6.36
C THR A 41 -3.66 9.00 5.80
N ARG A 42 -4.18 9.43 4.65
CA ARG A 42 -5.30 8.80 3.98
C ARG A 42 -4.88 8.19 2.66
N VAL A 43 -5.48 7.06 2.32
CA VAL A 43 -5.29 6.34 1.07
C VAL A 43 -6.62 6.16 0.36
N ARG A 44 -6.61 6.22 -0.97
CA ARG A 44 -7.76 5.86 -1.79
C ARG A 44 -7.29 5.07 -2.99
N TYR A 45 -7.96 3.96 -3.25
CA TYR A 45 -7.82 3.22 -4.49
C TYR A 45 -8.97 3.58 -5.45
N ASP A 46 -8.63 4.12 -6.62
CA ASP A 46 -9.56 4.37 -7.72
C ASP A 46 -9.49 3.18 -8.69
N GLY A 47 -10.38 2.20 -8.49
CA GLY A 47 -10.43 0.99 -9.31
C GLY A 47 -10.82 1.21 -10.77
N LEU A 48 -11.46 2.35 -11.09
CA LEU A 48 -11.87 2.66 -12.46
C LEU A 48 -10.69 3.12 -13.32
N ARG A 49 -9.68 3.75 -12.69
CA ARG A 49 -8.46 4.25 -13.34
C ARG A 49 -7.20 3.52 -12.93
N ASP A 50 -7.34 2.52 -12.08
CA ASP A 50 -6.27 1.75 -11.45
C ASP A 50 -5.19 2.65 -10.79
N ARG A 51 -5.63 3.53 -9.88
CA ARG A 51 -4.75 4.50 -9.19
C ARG A 51 -4.80 4.36 -7.69
N ILE A 52 -3.65 4.53 -7.05
CA ILE A 52 -3.55 4.72 -5.60
C ILE A 52 -3.24 6.18 -5.35
N HIS A 53 -4.00 6.80 -4.46
CA HIS A 53 -3.73 8.13 -3.94
C HIS A 53 -3.39 8.03 -2.47
N ILE A 54 -2.32 8.67 -2.02
CA ILE A 54 -1.95 8.79 -0.60
C ILE A 54 -1.77 10.26 -0.29
N GLU A 55 -2.40 10.74 0.78
CA GLU A 55 -2.32 12.12 1.23
C GLU A 55 -2.02 12.15 2.72
N GLY A 56 -1.00 12.91 3.10
CA GLY A 56 -0.60 13.09 4.49
C GLY A 56 0.18 14.39 4.69
N PRO A 57 0.71 14.60 5.91
CA PRO A 57 1.50 15.79 6.23
C PRO A 57 2.77 15.91 5.38
N ASP A 58 3.27 14.78 4.90
CA ASP A 58 4.48 14.69 4.08
C ASP A 58 4.24 14.93 2.58
N GLY A 59 2.97 15.11 2.17
CA GLY A 59 2.60 15.45 0.80
C GLY A 59 1.53 14.53 0.19
N LEU A 60 1.37 14.68 -1.12
CA LEU A 60 0.45 13.90 -1.97
C LEU A 60 1.25 12.98 -2.88
N LEU A 61 0.86 11.72 -2.94
CA LEU A 61 1.36 10.71 -3.87
C LEU A 61 0.21 10.16 -4.73
N GLU A 62 0.43 10.12 -6.05
CA GLU A 62 -0.41 9.37 -6.98
C GLU A 62 0.44 8.28 -7.64
N ILE A 63 0.00 7.02 -7.52
CA ILE A 63 0.59 5.88 -8.21
C ILE A 63 -0.39 5.46 -9.31
N ARG A 64 0.01 5.64 -10.57
CA ARG A 64 -0.76 5.21 -11.74
C ARG A 64 -0.33 3.83 -12.16
N ILE A 65 -1.15 2.83 -11.88
CA ILE A 65 -0.76 1.47 -12.14
C ILE A 65 -1.29 1.09 -13.52
N ARG A 66 -0.42 1.13 -14.53
CA ARG A 66 -0.77 0.68 -15.89
C ARG A 66 -0.45 -0.79 -16.10
N SER A 67 0.62 -1.25 -15.47
CA SER A 67 1.13 -2.62 -15.48
C SER A 67 2.12 -2.74 -14.34
N LEU A 68 2.00 -3.77 -13.49
CA LEU A 68 2.94 -3.99 -12.39
C LEU A 68 4.33 -4.47 -12.87
N ARG A 69 4.66 -4.39 -14.16
CA ARG A 69 6.03 -4.56 -14.66
C ARG A 69 6.74 -3.23 -14.91
N ASP A 70 5.97 -2.18 -15.19
CA ASP A 70 6.45 -0.87 -15.64
C ASP A 70 5.92 0.28 -14.79
N THR A 71 5.29 -0.03 -13.64
CA THR A 71 4.75 1.02 -12.77
C THR A 71 5.87 1.63 -11.96
N THR A 72 6.07 2.93 -12.14
CA THR A 72 6.99 3.73 -11.33
C THR A 72 6.23 4.82 -10.60
N PHE A 73 6.77 5.26 -9.47
CA PHE A 73 6.27 6.41 -8.73
C PHE A 73 7.43 7.15 -8.06
N GLN A 74 7.23 8.43 -7.75
CA GLN A 74 8.21 9.24 -7.06
C GLN A 74 7.74 9.58 -5.66
N TRP A 75 8.63 9.49 -4.69
CA TRP A 75 8.35 9.90 -3.32
C TRP A 75 9.59 10.53 -2.69
N ARG A 76 9.45 11.74 -2.15
CA ARG A 76 10.54 12.49 -1.49
C ARG A 76 11.85 12.58 -2.30
N GLY A 77 11.75 12.69 -3.63
CA GLY A 77 12.90 12.78 -4.52
C GLY A 77 13.48 11.43 -4.96
N HIS A 78 12.91 10.32 -4.51
CA HIS A 78 13.32 8.97 -4.89
C HIS A 78 12.36 8.37 -5.91
N VAL A 79 12.89 7.60 -6.86
CA VAL A 79 12.11 6.89 -7.87
C VAL A 79 11.99 5.43 -7.45
N TYR A 80 10.75 4.95 -7.38
CA TYR A 80 10.43 3.58 -7.05
C TYR A 80 9.82 2.87 -8.26
N ARG A 81 10.13 1.58 -8.41
CA ARG A 81 9.54 0.71 -9.43
C ARG A 81 8.84 -0.47 -8.78
N ILE A 82 7.59 -0.69 -9.14
CA ILE A 82 6.78 -1.81 -8.66
C ILE A 82 6.88 -2.96 -9.66
N ALA A 83 7.24 -4.14 -9.17
CA ALA A 83 7.29 -5.40 -9.89
C ALA A 83 6.31 -6.40 -9.27
N SER A 84 5.38 -6.95 -10.04
CA SER A 84 4.54 -8.06 -9.59
C SER A 84 4.98 -9.38 -10.20
N LYS A 85 5.02 -10.43 -9.36
CA LYS A 85 5.24 -11.82 -9.78
C LYS A 85 3.92 -12.57 -9.79
N LEU A 86 3.80 -13.53 -10.71
CA LEU A 86 2.63 -14.41 -10.85
C LEU A 86 2.25 -15.17 -9.56
N SER A 87 3.15 -15.25 -8.58
CA SER A 87 2.96 -15.91 -7.29
C SER A 87 2.24 -15.07 -6.21
N GLY A 88 1.58 -13.97 -6.58
CA GLY A 88 0.94 -13.08 -5.59
C GLY A 88 1.96 -12.34 -4.72
N ARG A 89 3.11 -12.01 -5.31
CA ARG A 89 4.17 -11.20 -4.68
C ARG A 89 4.33 -9.87 -5.41
N ILE A 90 4.57 -8.82 -4.64
CA ILE A 90 4.86 -7.47 -5.12
C ILE A 90 6.23 -7.08 -4.56
N ILE A 91 7.12 -6.59 -5.40
CA ILE A 91 8.41 -6.07 -4.97
C ILE A 91 8.50 -4.62 -5.43
N ILE A 92 8.88 -3.73 -4.52
CA ILE A 92 9.16 -2.33 -4.82
C ILE A 92 10.68 -2.18 -4.80
N TYR A 93 11.23 -1.68 -5.89
CA TYR A 93 12.63 -1.39 -6.06
C TYR A 93 12.87 0.12 -5.96
N GLU A 94 14.00 0.48 -5.38
CA GLU A 94 14.64 1.78 -5.51
C GLU A 94 15.93 1.55 -6.27
N ASP A 95 15.98 1.99 -7.52
CA ASP A 95 16.95 1.53 -8.53
C ASP A 95 16.99 -0.01 -8.62
N GLU A 96 18.07 -0.65 -8.14
CA GLU A 96 18.27 -2.11 -8.11
C GLU A 96 18.10 -2.72 -6.71
N ARG A 97 17.80 -1.90 -5.69
CA ARG A 97 17.66 -2.35 -4.30
C ARG A 97 16.21 -2.61 -3.96
N VAL A 98 15.94 -3.67 -3.20
CA VAL A 98 14.60 -3.94 -2.67
C VAL A 98 14.26 -2.88 -1.61
N ALA A 99 13.29 -2.04 -1.90
CA ALA A 99 12.76 -1.02 -1.00
C ALA A 99 11.58 -1.54 -0.16
N ALA A 100 10.77 -2.42 -0.74
CA ALA A 100 9.76 -3.19 -0.01
C ALA A 100 9.42 -4.50 -0.73
N GLU A 101 9.03 -5.54 0.00
CA GLU A 101 8.51 -6.79 -0.58
C GLU A 101 7.21 -7.19 0.11
N GLY A 102 6.17 -7.42 -0.68
CA GLY A 102 4.85 -7.86 -0.27
C GLY A 102 4.51 -9.26 -0.75
N LYS A 103 3.88 -10.05 0.11
CA LYS A 103 3.30 -11.35 -0.24
C LYS A 103 1.87 -11.45 0.29
N LEU A 104 1.01 -12.09 -0.50
CA LEU A 104 -0.30 -12.51 -0.01
C LEU A 104 -0.14 -13.76 0.87
N ALA A 105 -0.44 -13.63 2.16
CA ALA A 105 -0.49 -14.75 3.07
C ALA A 105 -1.73 -15.62 2.78
N SER A 106 -1.66 -16.90 3.14
CA SER A 106 -2.78 -17.85 3.03
C SER A 106 -4.04 -17.41 3.79
N SER A 107 -3.89 -16.54 4.79
CA SER A 107 -4.99 -15.92 5.54
C SER A 107 -5.73 -14.80 4.78
N GLY A 108 -5.33 -14.51 3.53
CA GLY A 108 -5.85 -13.41 2.71
C GLY A 108 -5.32 -12.04 3.13
N ARG A 109 -4.28 -11.98 3.96
CA ARG A 109 -3.61 -10.74 4.36
C ARG A 109 -2.41 -10.46 3.47
N TRP A 110 -2.26 -9.22 3.04
CA TRP A 110 -1.00 -8.77 2.45
C TRP A 110 -0.01 -8.48 3.56
N VAL A 111 1.19 -9.06 3.48
CA VAL A 111 2.28 -8.83 4.42
C VAL A 111 3.44 -8.25 3.63
N PHE A 112 3.83 -7.02 3.98
CA PHE A 112 4.92 -6.30 3.36
C PHE A 112 6.06 -6.08 4.34
N GLU A 113 7.28 -6.34 3.91
CA GLU A 113 8.50 -5.91 4.57
C GLU A 113 9.00 -4.64 3.89
N VAL A 114 8.89 -3.50 4.56
CA VAL A 114 9.35 -2.20 4.07
C VAL A 114 10.74 -1.90 4.64
N VAL A 115 11.71 -1.76 3.74
CA VAL A 115 13.13 -1.58 4.08
C VAL A 115 13.55 -0.13 3.89
N SER A 116 13.04 0.55 2.84
CA SER A 116 13.42 1.92 2.51
C SER A 116 12.95 2.92 3.59
N PRO A 117 13.86 3.71 4.22
CA PRO A 117 13.49 4.66 5.25
C PRO A 117 12.54 5.77 4.80
N THR A 118 12.60 6.16 3.53
CA THR A 118 11.76 7.22 2.96
C THR A 118 10.30 6.81 2.85
N LEU A 119 10.04 5.52 2.60
CA LEU A 119 8.70 4.96 2.51
C LEU A 119 8.02 4.79 3.88
N ARG A 120 8.76 4.82 5.00
CA ARG A 120 8.18 4.68 6.35
C ARG A 120 7.08 5.69 6.66
N SER A 121 7.18 6.88 6.09
CA SER A 121 6.17 7.95 6.23
C SER A 121 4.78 7.56 5.69
N ILE A 122 4.74 6.64 4.72
CA ILE A 122 3.52 6.24 4.00
C ILE A 122 3.35 4.72 3.92
N GLU A 123 4.11 3.94 4.70
CA GLU A 123 4.21 2.48 4.53
C GLU A 123 2.86 1.79 4.74
N ARG A 124 2.09 2.26 5.73
CA ARG A 124 0.78 1.70 6.10
C ARG A 124 -0.23 1.92 4.97
N GLU A 125 -0.24 3.13 4.43
CA GLU A 125 -1.13 3.59 3.37
C GLU A 125 -0.75 2.97 2.04
N LEU A 126 0.55 2.84 1.75
CA LEU A 126 1.07 2.18 0.57
C LEU A 126 0.66 0.72 0.53
N VAL A 127 0.85 0.01 1.65
CA VAL A 127 0.48 -1.40 1.77
C VAL A 127 -1.03 -1.59 1.70
N LEU A 128 -1.80 -0.73 2.35
CA LEU A 128 -3.26 -0.75 2.26
C LEU A 128 -3.74 -0.48 0.82
N GLY A 129 -3.20 0.53 0.15
CA GLY A 129 -3.53 0.86 -1.23
C GLY A 129 -3.20 -0.26 -2.22
N LEU A 130 -2.05 -0.90 -2.06
CA LEU A 130 -1.68 -2.07 -2.87
C LEU A 130 -2.59 -3.28 -2.59
N ALA A 131 -2.96 -3.48 -1.33
CA ALA A 131 -3.86 -4.56 -0.92
C ALA A 131 -5.32 -4.36 -1.36
N MET A 132 -5.75 -3.12 -1.63
CA MET A 132 -7.10 -2.82 -2.14
C MET A 132 -7.28 -3.19 -3.61
N ARG A 133 -6.18 -3.41 -4.34
CA ARG A 133 -6.25 -3.90 -5.71
C ARG A 133 -6.93 -5.27 -5.73
N PRO A 134 -7.86 -5.53 -6.68
CA PRO A 134 -8.35 -6.88 -6.91
C PRO A 134 -7.18 -7.79 -7.30
N SER A 135 -6.90 -8.79 -6.47
CA SER A 135 -5.97 -9.86 -6.86
C SER A 135 -6.54 -10.57 -8.09
N PRO A 136 -5.74 -10.83 -9.15
CA PRO A 136 -6.20 -11.59 -10.30
C PRO A 136 -6.70 -13.01 -9.95
N MET A 137 -6.42 -13.48 -8.73
CA MET A 137 -6.83 -14.79 -8.22
C MET A 137 -8.32 -14.91 -7.84
N TYR A 138 -9.12 -13.84 -7.91
CA TYR A 138 -10.57 -13.86 -7.64
C TYR A 138 -11.44 -13.69 -8.90
N LEU A 139 -10.85 -13.82 -10.09
CA LEU A 139 -11.57 -13.88 -11.38
C LEU A 139 -11.47 -15.30 -11.96
N THR A 140 -12.08 -16.26 -11.28
CA THR A 140 -12.42 -17.60 -11.79
C THR A 140 -13.72 -18.04 -11.16
#